data_AF-A0A1H9YZP8-F1
#
_entry.id   AF-A0A1H9YZP8-F1
#
_cell.length_a   1.000
_cell.length_b   1.000
_cell.length_c   1.000
_cell.angle_alpha   90.00
_cell.angle_beta   90.00
_cell.angle_gamma   90.00
#
_symmetry.space_group_name_H-M   'P 1'
#
loop_
_entity.id
_entity.type
_entity.pdbx_description
1 polymer ?
#
loop_
_entity_poly.entity_id
_entity_poly.type
_entity_poly.pdbx_seq_one_letter_code
_entity_poly.pdbx_strand_id
1 'polypeptide(L)'
;MGIGTAVLIFALFAVIVLYLLVNYSSLLAAIVLLVVPLVVIVAIPETANTFLAHEHARLAGGLVPINNYHLLLFVWSTIIGIILYTEFLTWYLSKNKRSVK
;
A
#
# COMPACT_ATOMS: atom_id res chain seq x y z
N MET A 1 14.09 -7.18 14.48
CA MET A 1 12.87 -6.38 14.72
C MET A 1 11.70 -7.37 14.77
N GLY A 2 10.77 -7.29 15.72
CA GLY A 2 9.73 -8.31 15.81
C GLY A 2 8.72 -8.19 14.66
N ILE A 3 8.15 -9.30 14.16
CA ILE A 3 7.11 -9.30 13.12
C ILE A 3 5.97 -8.31 13.43
N GLY A 4 5.57 -8.22 14.70
CA GLY A 4 4.51 -7.30 15.14
C GLY A 4 4.83 -5.83 14.87
N THR A 5 6.10 -5.41 14.97
CA THR A 5 6.48 -4.02 14.72
C THR A 5 6.45 -3.67 13.23
N ALA A 6 6.84 -4.57 12.34
CA ALA A 6 6.75 -4.35 10.90
C ALA A 6 5.28 -4.29 10.45
N VAL A 7 4.45 -5.22 10.95
CA VAL A 7 3.00 -5.24 10.69
C VAL A 7 2.34 -3.95 11.17
N LEU A 8 2.69 -3.44 12.36
CA LEU A 8 2.16 -2.17 12.86
C LEU A 8 2.52 -0.99 11.96
N ILE A 9 3.76 -0.90 11.46
CA ILE A 9 4.18 0.18 10.55
C ILE A 9 3.37 0.12 9.25
N PHE A 10 3.26 -1.06 8.64
CA PHE A 10 2.48 -1.22 7.41
C PHE A 10 0.97 -0.98 7.62
N ALA A 11 0.42 -1.39 8.77
CA ALA A 11 -0.97 -1.13 9.12
C ALA A 11 -1.24 0.37 9.31
N LEU A 12 -0.36 1.08 10.02
CA LEU A 12 -0.47 2.53 10.17
C LEU A 12 -0.37 3.24 8.82
N PHE A 13 0.57 2.82 7.98
CA PHE A 13 0.69 3.34 6.61
C PHE A 13 -0.59 3.10 5.80
N ALA A 14 -1.15 1.89 5.84
CA ALA A 14 -2.40 1.56 5.17
C ALA A 14 -3.57 2.41 5.68
N VAL A 15 -3.70 2.61 7.00
CA VAL A 15 -4.73 3.46 7.61
C VAL A 15 -4.61 4.91 7.13
N ILE A 16 -3.40 5.46 7.05
CA ILE A 16 -3.18 6.82 6.52
C ILE A 16 -3.65 6.91 5.06
N VAL A 17 -3.27 5.95 4.22
CA VAL A 17 -3.68 5.96 2.80
C VAL A 17 -5.20 5.81 2.66
N LEU A 18 -5.83 4.92 3.42
CA LEU A 18 -7.28 4.76 3.42
C LEU A 18 -8.01 6.00 3.93
N TYR A 19 -7.47 6.67 4.95
CA TYR A 19 -7.99 7.94 5.43
C TYR A 19 -7.96 9.02 4.33
N LEU A 20 -6.85 9.11 3.58
CA LEU A 20 -6.73 10.02 2.44
C LEU A 20 -7.70 9.68 1.31
N LEU A 21 -7.89 8.40 1.02
CA LEU A 21 -8.82 7.92 0.01
C LEU A 21 -10.26 8.34 0.34
N VAL A 22 -10.68 8.17 1.60
CA VAL A 22 -12.06 8.44 2.04
C VAL A 22 -12.35 9.93 2.19
N ASN A 23 -11.39 10.71 2.71
CA ASN A 23 -11.65 12.10 3.12
C ASN A 23 -11.16 13.16 2.13
N TYR A 24 -10.26 12.81 1.20
CA TYR A 24 -9.64 13.79 0.30
C TYR A 24 -9.82 13.43 -1.18
N SER A 25 -9.01 12.52 -1.73
CA SER A 25 -9.12 12.08 -3.12
C SER A 25 -8.40 10.76 -3.39
N SER A 26 -8.88 10.02 -4.39
CA SER A 26 -8.27 8.79 -4.89
C SER A 26 -6.84 9.02 -5.42
N LEU A 27 -6.63 10.13 -6.13
CA LEU A 27 -5.32 10.52 -6.67
C LEU A 27 -4.30 10.77 -5.55
N LEU A 28 -4.67 11.53 -4.52
CA LEU A 28 -3.77 11.82 -3.40
C LEU A 28 -3.39 10.54 -2.65
N ALA A 29 -4.36 9.66 -2.40
CA ALA A 29 -4.11 8.36 -1.79
C ALA A 29 -3.14 7.51 -2.61
N ALA A 30 -3.31 7.46 -3.94
CA ALA A 30 -2.41 6.72 -4.83
C ALA A 30 -0.99 7.30 -4.83
N ILE A 31 -0.86 8.63 -4.86
CA ILE A 31 0.44 9.31 -4.78
C ILE A 31 1.13 8.95 -3.45
N VAL A 32 0.43 9.07 -2.32
CA VAL A 32 1.02 8.76 -1.01
C VAL A 32 1.39 7.28 -0.90
N LEU A 33 0.54 6.37 -1.40
CA LEU A 33 0.81 4.94 -1.41
C LEU A 33 2.11 4.57 -2.11
N LEU A 34 2.38 5.18 -3.28
CA LEU A 34 3.53 4.85 -4.12
C LEU A 34 4.76 5.68 -3.77
N VAL A 35 4.59 6.99 -3.62
CA VAL A 35 5.71 7.92 -3.50
C VAL A 35 6.36 7.84 -2.13
N VAL A 36 5.60 7.69 -1.04
CA VAL A 36 6.20 7.68 0.31
C VAL A 36 7.20 6.54 0.49
N PRO A 37 6.89 5.26 0.18
CA PRO A 37 7.88 4.19 0.30
C PRO A 37 9.08 4.39 -0.63
N LEU A 38 8.87 4.89 -1.85
CA LEU A 38 9.96 5.17 -2.79
C LEU A 38 10.89 6.28 -2.29
N VAL A 39 10.33 7.37 -1.74
CA VAL A 39 11.10 8.46 -1.14
C VAL A 39 11.91 7.94 0.04
N VAL A 40 11.35 7.09 0.89
CA VAL A 40 12.07 6.48 2.02
C VAL A 40 13.25 5.64 1.52
N ILE A 41 13.05 4.83 0.48
CA ILE A 41 14.12 4.01 -0.13
C ILE A 41 15.25 4.88 -0.67
N VAL A 42 14.93 6.00 -1.31
CA VAL A 42 15.94 6.91 -1.91
C VAL A 42 16.62 7.78 -0.85
N ALA A 43 15.89 8.26 0.15
CA ALA A 43 16.41 9.19 1.15
C ALA A 43 17.28 8.51 2.21
N ILE A 44 16.93 7.28 2.62
CA ILE A 44 17.64 6.52 3.67
C ILE A 44 17.85 5.05 3.25
N PRO A 45 18.62 4.81 2.18
CA PRO A 45 18.69 3.49 1.53
C PRO A 45 19.19 2.37 2.43
N GLU A 46 20.17 2.63 3.30
CA GLU A 46 20.73 1.63 4.22
C GLU A 46 19.67 1.12 5.21
N THR A 47 18.97 2.05 5.86
CA THR A 47 17.90 1.74 6.81
C THR A 47 16.71 1.10 6.11
N ALA A 48 16.31 1.63 4.94
CA ALA A 48 15.19 1.11 4.16
C ALA A 48 15.44 -0.32 3.68
N ASN A 49 16.61 -0.61 3.13
CA ASN A 49 16.97 -1.95 2.66
C ASN A 49 17.07 -2.93 3.84
N THR A 50 17.67 -2.51 4.96
CA THR A 50 17.74 -3.36 6.17
C THR A 50 16.35 -3.70 6.69
N PHE A 51 15.43 -2.73 6.70
CA PHE A 51 14.04 -2.95 7.10
C PHE A 51 13.30 -3.86 6.10
N LEU A 52 13.37 -3.56 4.79
CA LEU A 52 12.62 -4.28 3.76
C LEU A 52 13.14 -5.71 3.53
N ALA A 53 14.44 -5.94 3.68
CA ALA A 53 15.05 -7.26 3.59
C ALA A 53 14.83 -8.12 4.85
N HIS A 54 14.25 -7.56 5.92
CA HIS A 54 14.05 -8.30 7.16
C HIS A 54 13.14 -9.51 6.94
N GLU A 55 13.70 -10.69 7.19
CA GLU A 55 13.06 -11.98 6.96
C GLU A 55 12.19 -12.37 8.16
N HIS A 56 10.97 -12.84 7.89
CA HIS A 56 9.99 -13.24 8.89
C HIS A 56 9.73 -14.74 8.90
N ALA A 57 9.75 -15.35 7.72
CA ALA A 57 9.50 -16.77 7.53
C ALA A 57 10.18 -17.25 6.25
N ARG A 58 10.36 -18.57 6.12
CA ARG A 58 10.77 -19.20 4.86
C ARG A 58 9.72 -20.20 4.41
N LEU A 59 9.33 -20.12 3.15
CA LEU A 59 8.48 -21.10 2.49
C LEU A 59 9.33 -22.12 1.72
N ALA A 60 8.67 -23.16 1.19
CA ALA A 60 9.28 -24.19 0.34
C ALA A 60 10.53 -24.83 0.96
N GLY A 61 10.45 -25.25 2.22
CA GLY A 61 11.55 -25.93 2.91
C GLY A 61 12.79 -25.06 3.17
N GLY A 62 12.67 -23.73 3.12
CA GLY A 62 13.78 -22.81 3.40
C GLY A 62 14.30 -22.05 2.18
N LEU A 63 13.74 -22.28 0.99
CA LEU A 63 14.24 -21.72 -0.27
C LEU A 63 13.68 -20.32 -0.59
N VAL A 64 12.49 -19.99 -0.09
CA VAL A 64 11.81 -18.72 -0.42
C VAL A 64 11.63 -17.89 0.85
N PRO A 65 12.47 -16.87 1.09
CA PRO A 65 12.33 -15.99 2.25
C PRO A 65 11.15 -15.03 2.07
N ILE A 66 10.21 -15.02 3.01
CA ILE A 66 9.21 -13.97 3.17
C ILE A 66 9.83 -12.85 4.00
N ASN A 67 9.96 -11.68 3.39
CA ASN A 67 10.48 -10.48 4.01
C ASN A 67 9.50 -9.31 3.89
N ASN A 68 9.88 -8.15 4.44
CA ASN A 68 9.06 -6.94 4.40
C ASN A 68 8.79 -6.40 2.98
N TYR A 69 9.60 -6.74 1.96
CA TYR A 69 9.22 -6.44 0.57
C TYR A 69 7.90 -7.10 0.18
N HIS A 70 7.67 -8.35 0.60
CA HIS A 70 6.43 -9.06 0.28
C HIS A 70 5.24 -8.40 0.97
N LEU A 71 5.40 -7.94 2.22
CA LEU A 71 4.36 -7.20 2.93
C LEU A 71 4.06 -5.85 2.26
N LEU A 72 5.09 -5.11 1.84
CA LEU A 72 4.92 -3.86 1.10
C LEU A 72 4.14 -4.08 -0.21
N LEU A 73 4.55 -5.09 -0.99
CA LEU A 73 3.89 -5.44 -2.25
C LEU A 73 2.45 -5.90 -2.05
N PHE A 74 2.19 -6.64 -0.97
CA PHE A 74 0.84 -7.04 -0.58
C PHE A 74 -0.03 -5.81 -0.28
N VAL A 75 0.44 -4.91 0.58
CA VAL A 75 -0.25 -3.65 0.92
C VAL A 75 -0.50 -2.79 -0.33
N TRP A 76 0.50 -2.64 -1.18
CA TRP A 76 0.37 -1.93 -2.45
C TRP A 76 -0.70 -2.53 -3.34
N SER A 77 -0.64 -3.84 -3.62
CA SER A 77 -1.59 -4.53 -4.48
C SER A 77 -3.02 -4.38 -3.96
N THR A 78 -3.23 -4.63 -2.67
CA THR A 78 -4.55 -4.52 -2.03
C THR A 78 -5.11 -3.10 -2.12
N ILE A 79 -4.33 -2.09 -1.73
CA ILE A 79 -4.84 -0.71 -1.69
C ILE A 79 -5.01 -0.13 -3.10
N ILE A 80 -4.13 -0.46 -4.05
CA ILE A 80 -4.33 -0.08 -5.46
C ILE A 80 -5.66 -0.64 -5.97
N GLY A 81 -5.95 -1.91 -5.69
CA GLY A 81 -7.23 -2.54 -6.05
C GLY A 81 -8.42 -1.77 -5.48
N ILE A 82 -8.36 -1.38 -4.20
CA ILE A 82 -9.41 -0.58 -3.54
C ILE A 82 -9.55 0.78 -4.22
N ILE A 83 -8.45 1.52 -4.44
CA ILE A 83 -8.48 2.85 -5.06
C ILE A 83 -9.13 2.79 -6.45
N LEU A 84 -8.67 1.85 -7.30
CA LEU A 84 -9.22 1.68 -8.65
C LEU A 84 -10.69 1.30 -8.63
N TYR A 85 -11.09 0.41 -7.71
CA TYR A 85 -12.49 0.04 -7.54
C TYR A 85 -13.37 1.23 -7.13
N THR A 86 -12.91 2.02 -6.16
CA THR A 86 -13.62 3.22 -5.70
C THR A 86 -13.75 4.26 -6.82
N GLU A 87 -12.70 4.46 -7.61
CA GLU A 87 -12.73 5.38 -8.76
C GLU A 87 -13.70 4.89 -9.84
N PHE A 88 -13.64 3.60 -10.19
CA PHE A 88 -14.54 2.99 -11.16
C PHE A 88 -16.01 3.09 -10.72
N LEU A 89 -16.29 2.79 -9.45
CA LEU A 89 -17.65 2.87 -8.91
C LEU A 89 -18.17 4.32 -8.92
N THR A 90 -17.33 5.28 -8.52
CA THR A 90 -17.67 6.71 -8.55
C THR A 90 -18.00 7.17 -9.97
N TRP A 91 -17.15 6.81 -10.93
CA TRP A 91 -17.37 7.09 -12.34
C TRP A 91 -18.67 6.47 -12.87
N TYR A 92 -18.92 5.19 -12.57
CA TYR A 92 -20.12 4.47 -12.99
C TYR A 92 -21.40 5.14 -12.47
N LEU A 93 -21.43 5.48 -11.18
CA LEU A 93 -22.57 6.16 -10.56
C LEU A 93 -22.77 7.58 -11.10
N SER A 94 -21.69 8.29 -11.44
CA SER A 94 -21.78 9.63 -12.04
C SER A 94 -22.39 9.60 -13.45
N LYS A 95 -22.15 8.55 -14.24
CA LYS A 95 -22.70 8.37 -15.57
C LYS A 95 -24.21 8.17 -15.54
N ASN A 96 -24.73 7.43 -14.57
CA ASN A 96 -26.18 7.18 -14.47
C ASN A 96 -26.98 8.46 -14.16
N LYS A 97 -26.39 9.43 -13.45
CA LYS A 97 -27.02 10.73 -13.18
C LYS A 97 -27.17 11.63 -14.43
N ARG A 98 -26.41 11.39 -15.50
CA ARG A 98 -26.46 12.19 -16.74
C ARG A 98 -27.55 11.73 -17.74
N SER A 99 -28.21 10.61 -17.50
CA SER A 99 -29.21 10.04 -18.42
C SER A 99 -30.65 10.57 -18.21
N VAL A 100 -30.85 11.53 -17.31
CA VAL A 100 -32.15 12.20 -17.12
C VAL A 100 -32.09 13.59 -17.75
N LYS A 101 -32.19 13.66 -19.08
CA LYS A 101 -32.57 14.86 -19.82
C LYS A 101 -33.30 14.45 -21.09
#